data_AF-A0A950G0U4-F1
#
_entry.id   AF-A0A950G0U4-F1
#
_cell.length_a   1.000
_cell.length_b   1.000
_cell.length_c   1.000
_cell.angle_alpha   90.00
_cell.angle_beta   90.00
_cell.angle_gamma   90.00
#
_symmetry.space_group_name_H-M   'P 1'
#
loop_
_entity.id
_entity.type
_entity.pdbx_description
1 polymer ?
#
loop_
_entity_poly.entity_id
_entity_poly.type
_entity_poly.pdbx_seq_one_letter_code
_entity_poly.pdbx_strand_id
1 'polypeptide(L)' 'MESRYAHLDVLENQSIYILREAYRKFKRLAMLWSIGKDSCVMLWLLRKA' A
#
# COMPACT_ATOMS: atom_id res chain seq x y z
N MET A 1 -22.29 -10.58 8.15
CA MET A 1 -21.15 -10.89 9.03
C MET A 1 -20.13 -9.80 8.82
N GLU A 2 -19.92 -8.95 9.82
CA GLU A 2 -18.84 -7.95 9.76
C GLU A 2 -17.51 -8.71 9.67
N SER A 3 -16.69 -8.39 8.67
CA SER A 3 -15.37 -8.98 8.51
C SER A 3 -14.57 -8.70 9.79
N ARG A 4 -13.98 -9.75 10.37
CA ARG A 4 -13.11 -9.65 11.56
C ARG A 4 -11.93 -8.68 11.35
N TYR A 5 -11.71 -8.25 10.12
CA TYR A 5 -10.63 -7.37 9.67
C TYR A 5 -11.13 -6.07 9.00
N ALA A 6 -12.36 -5.62 9.28
CA ALA A 6 -12.89 -4.39 8.69
C ALA A 6 -11.94 -3.17 8.82
N HIS A 7 -11.20 -3.07 9.91
CA HIS A 7 -10.18 -2.03 10.09
C HIS A 7 -8.97 -2.18 9.16
N LEU A 8 -8.55 -3.42 8.82
CA LEU A 8 -7.49 -3.67 7.86
C LEU A 8 -7.93 -3.33 6.44
N ASP A 9 -9.19 -3.57 6.08
CA ASP A 9 -9.74 -3.19 4.77
C ASP A 9 -9.67 -1.66 4.58
N VAL A 10 -9.97 -0.90 5.66
CA VAL A 10 -9.82 0.57 5.66
C VAL A 10 -8.37 0.99 5.46
N LEU A 11 -7.44 0.38 6.22
CA LEU A 11 -6.01 0.69 6.12
C LEU A 11 -5.42 0.34 4.76
N GLU A 12 -5.82 -0.79 4.17
CA GLU A 12 -5.41 -1.19 2.84
C GLU A 12 -5.88 -0.19 1.78
N ASN A 13 -7.16 0.18 1.80
CA ASN A 13 -7.72 1.16 0.87
C ASN A 13 -7.03 2.53 0.99
N GLN A 14 -6.80 3.00 2.21
CA GLN A 14 -6.07 4.24 2.45
C GLN A 14 -4.63 4.19 1.92
N SER A 15 -3.94 3.06 2.15
CA SER A 15 -2.57 2.88 1.68
C SER A 15 -2.50 2.87 0.14
N ILE A 16 -3.40 2.15 -0.52
CA ILE A 16 -3.53 2.11 -1.98
C ILE A 16 -3.78 3.51 -2.55
N TYR A 17 -4.69 4.27 -1.93
CA TYR A 17 -4.97 5.64 -2.34
C TYR A 17 -3.72 6.52 -2.30
N ILE A 18 -2.93 6.46 -1.21
CA ILE A 18 -1.69 7.22 -1.07
C ILE A 18 -0.68 6.82 -2.14
N LEU A 19 -0.53 5.53 -2.43
CA LEU A 19 0.41 5.03 -3.45
C LEU A 19 0.02 5.52 -4.85
N ARG A 20 -1.27 5.53 -5.20
CA ARG A 20 -1.76 6.08 -6.48
C ARG A 20 -1.53 7.58 -6.60
N GLU A 21 -1.79 8.33 -5.53
CA GLU A 21 -1.53 9.76 -5.49
C GLU A 21 -0.04 10.07 -5.62
N ALA A 22 0.83 9.29 -4.98
CA ALA A 22 2.27 9.40 -5.14
C ALA A 22 2.69 9.13 -6.59
N TYR A 23 2.20 8.05 -7.20
CA TYR A 23 2.49 7.72 -8.61
C TYR A 23 2.06 8.85 -9.55
N ARG A 24 0.91 9.48 -9.31
CA ARG A 24 0.43 10.63 -10.10
C ARG A 24 1.28 11.89 -9.92
N LYS A 25 1.81 12.12 -8.71
CA LYS A 25 2.57 13.35 -8.37
C LYS A 25 4.05 13.27 -8.74
N PHE A 26 4.66 12.09 -8.74
CA PHE A 26 6.09 11.93 -8.95
C PHE A 26 6.40 11.25 -10.29
N LYS A 27 7.14 11.93 -11.17
CA LYS A 27 7.56 11.40 -12.48
C LYS A 27 8.44 10.13 -12.40
N ARG A 28 9.20 9.97 -11.31
CA ARG A 28 10.09 8.82 -11.06
C ARG A 28 9.95 8.39 -9.60
N LEU A 29 8.91 7.62 -9.32
CA LEU A 29 8.68 7.03 -8.00
C LEU A 29 9.50 5.75 -7.83
N ALA A 30 10.12 5.60 -6.67
CA ALA A 30 10.83 4.38 -6.28
C ALA A 30 10.44 4.01 -4.84
N MET A 31 10.55 2.74 -4.51
CA MET A 31 10.28 2.21 -3.18
C MET A 31 11.53 1.54 -2.62
N LEU A 32 11.85 1.87 -1.38
CA LEU A 32 12.96 1.23 -0.66
C LEU A 32 12.51 -0.13 -0.16
N TRP A 33 13.17 -1.18 -0.62
CA TRP A 33 12.85 -2.56 -0.25
C TRP A 33 14.02 -3.19 0.50
N SER A 34 13.77 -3.62 1.73
CA SER A 34 14.77 -4.22 2.63
C SER A 34 14.54 -5.71 2.88
N ILE A 35 13.58 -6.33 2.18
CA ILE A 35 13.18 -7.75 2.38
C ILE A 35 12.53 -7.99 3.77
N GLY A 36 12.39 -6.97 4.61
CA GLY A 36 11.68 -7.06 5.89
C GLY A 36 10.16 -7.09 5.73
N LYS A 37 9.45 -7.52 6.78
CA LYS A 37 7.98 -7.68 6.79
C LYS A 37 7.22 -6.45 6.29
N ASP A 38 7.59 -5.26 6.75
CA ASP A 38 6.87 -4.02 6.43
C ASP A 38 7.06 -3.65 4.96
N SER A 39 8.29 -3.81 4.46
CA SER A 39 8.62 -3.56 3.06
C SER A 39 7.97 -4.59 2.13
N CYS A 40 7.74 -5.83 2.59
CA CYS A 40 6.98 -6.84 1.86
C CYS A 40 5.48 -6.54 1.83
N VAL A 41 4.89 -6.06 2.94
CA VAL A 41 3.49 -5.57 2.94
C VAL A 41 3.34 -4.41 1.97
N MET A 42 4.26 -3.44 1.99
CA MET A 42 4.25 -2.32 1.05
C MET A 42 4.40 -2.79 -0.41
N LEU A 43 5.23 -3.80 -0.68
CA LEU A 43 5.35 -4.39 -2.02
C LEU A 43 4.01 -4.97 -2.48
N TRP A 44 3.28 -5.61 -1.58
CA TRP A 44 1.98 -6.20 -1.89
C TRP A 44 0.91 -5.13 -2.12
N LEU A 45 0.91 -4.06 -1.33
CA LEU A 45 0.04 -2.89 -1.53
C LEU A 45 0.34 -2.19 -2.87
N LEU A 46 1.62 -2.05 -3.24
CA LEU A 46 2.03 -1.52 -4.54
C LEU A 46 1.53 -2.36 -5.72
N ARG A 47 1.37 -3.67 -5.56
CA ARG A 47 0.78 -4.53 -6.62
C ARG A 47 -0.71 -4.29 -6.81
N LYS A 48 -1.40 -3.78 -5.79
CA LYS A 48 -2.83 -3.44 -5.82
C LYS A 48 -3.08 -1.98 -6.25
N ALA A 49 -2.15 -1.09 -5.95
CA ALA A 49 -2.19 0.33 -6.32
C ALA A 49 -2.05 0.53 -7.82
#